data_AF-A0A9W8I0X8-F1
#
_entry.id   AF-A0A9W8I0X8-F1
#
_cell.length_a   1.000
_cell.length_b   1.000
_cell.length_c   1.000
_cell.angle_alpha   90.00
_cell.angle_beta   90.00
_cell.angle_gamma   90.00
#
_symmetry.space_group_name_H-M   'P 1'
#
loop_
_entity.id
_entity.type
_entity.pdbx_description
1 polymer ?
#
loop_
_entity_poly.entity_id
_entity_poly.type
_entity_poly.pdbx_seq_one_letter_code
_entity_poly.pdbx_strand_id
1 'polypeptide(L)'
;MTLFGIGRAIVRSPRGLLRAACTAGNSSGIRLASHASPLTLSRLLPLIPLGSRKQMSHVPDYEEKYREKLLRRAREEGVETVGELRQKIKKEEEARSQQQSHKSIEGQSTASTATAQASSTKASLSKNTDAGKRRLDRSSHQSANNLPSSAKSLDQIMRMDLLSDKSAEETGELWTRYHATKDMISAVIPSSTYRELLSVAQKNPLFVLPLPRSEGIEFFFLQFDYHQVYFTSLLEYKTNTMHARPFLTLTHYTDFIDSKGVVLMRGEIDSEARLIDTQNAQYLALQMQQFYVTGGKAKRCLLEQFNQNPDQFDYNKLIEAAEKL
;
A
#
# COMPACT_ATOMS: atom_id res chain seq x y z
N MET A 1 -24.01 29.54 -12.85
CA MET A 1 -24.20 28.49 -13.87
C MET A 1 -24.10 27.15 -13.16
N THR A 2 -25.25 26.52 -12.97
CA THR A 2 -25.46 25.35 -12.12
C THR A 2 -25.43 24.11 -13.01
N LEU A 3 -24.67 23.08 -12.64
CA LEU A 3 -24.92 21.71 -13.12
C LEU A 3 -24.65 20.72 -11.97
N PHE A 4 -25.73 20.02 -11.66
CA PHE A 4 -25.97 19.08 -10.57
C PHE A 4 -25.24 17.75 -10.76
N GLY A 5 -25.02 17.05 -9.64
CA GLY A 5 -24.52 15.67 -9.59
C GLY A 5 -25.53 14.59 -10.00
N ILE A 6 -25.00 13.40 -10.27
CA ILE A 6 -25.67 12.10 -10.46
C ILE A 6 -24.64 11.06 -9.97
N GLY A 7 -24.93 9.99 -9.23
CA GLY A 7 -26.18 9.44 -8.70
C GLY A 7 -25.90 7.99 -8.23
N ARG A 8 -26.31 7.67 -7.00
CA ARG A 8 -26.47 6.30 -6.48
C ARG A 8 -27.62 5.62 -7.24
N ALA A 9 -27.42 4.39 -7.71
CA ALA A 9 -28.51 3.52 -8.16
C ALA A 9 -28.95 2.57 -7.03
N ILE A 10 -30.12 2.84 -6.46
CA ILE A 10 -30.93 1.87 -5.70
C ILE A 10 -32.31 1.86 -6.36
N VAL A 11 -32.67 0.74 -6.98
CA VAL A 11 -34.04 0.48 -7.44
C VAL A 11 -34.76 -0.31 -6.35
N ARG A 12 -35.79 0.29 -5.77
CA ARG A 12 -36.87 -0.41 -5.04
C ARG A 12 -38.12 -0.42 -5.93
N SER A 13 -38.70 -1.60 -6.11
CA SER A 13 -40.02 -1.82 -6.72
C SER A 13 -41.13 -1.75 -5.65
N PRO A 14 -42.33 -1.22 -5.96
CA PRO A 14 -43.48 -1.22 -5.05
C PRO A 14 -44.41 -2.44 -5.23
N ARG A 15 -45.15 -2.75 -4.16
CA ARG A 15 -46.12 -3.86 -3.97
C ARG A 15 -47.54 -3.55 -4.51
N GLY A 16 -48.26 -4.64 -4.85
CA GLY A 16 -49.72 -4.86 -4.69
C GLY A 16 -50.59 -4.48 -5.89
N LEU A 17 -51.63 -5.20 -6.32
CA LEU A 17 -52.42 -6.40 -5.96
C LEU A 17 -52.97 -6.97 -7.32
N LEU A 18 -53.32 -8.25 -7.57
CA LEU A 18 -54.45 -9.04 -7.06
C LEU A 18 -54.43 -10.43 -7.79
N ARG A 19 -54.80 -11.49 -7.05
CA ARG A 19 -55.48 -12.76 -7.44
C ARG A 19 -55.06 -13.52 -8.72
N ALA A 20 -54.71 -14.82 -8.58
CA ALA A 20 -55.65 -15.94 -8.77
C ALA A 20 -54.99 -17.33 -8.61
N ALA A 21 -55.74 -18.22 -7.94
CA ALA A 21 -55.88 -19.67 -8.10
C ALA A 21 -54.70 -20.63 -7.82
N CYS A 22 -54.89 -21.40 -6.74
CA CYS A 22 -54.37 -22.76 -6.56
C CYS A 22 -55.07 -23.76 -7.50
N THR A 23 -54.37 -24.81 -7.93
CA THR A 23 -54.85 -26.22 -8.10
C THR A 23 -53.63 -27.07 -8.49
N ALA A 24 -53.18 -27.99 -7.63
CA ALA A 24 -53.55 -29.41 -7.59
C ALA A 24 -53.01 -30.23 -8.79
N GLY A 25 -52.18 -31.25 -8.53
CA GLY A 25 -51.67 -32.15 -9.57
C GLY A 25 -50.67 -33.18 -9.06
N ASN A 26 -51.20 -34.22 -8.42
CA ASN A 26 -50.54 -35.42 -7.92
C ASN A 26 -50.03 -36.33 -9.07
N SER A 27 -48.91 -37.06 -8.89
CA SER A 27 -48.76 -38.51 -9.18
C SER A 27 -47.31 -38.98 -9.47
N SER A 28 -46.84 -39.84 -8.56
CA SER A 28 -46.37 -41.22 -8.80
C SER A 28 -45.39 -41.56 -9.95
N GLY A 29 -44.16 -41.92 -9.54
CA GLY A 29 -43.60 -43.28 -9.76
C GLY A 29 -43.00 -43.64 -11.12
N ILE A 30 -41.73 -44.08 -11.12
CA ILE A 30 -41.30 -45.48 -11.37
C ILE A 30 -39.77 -45.53 -11.43
N ARG A 31 -39.22 -46.55 -10.75
CA ARG A 31 -37.80 -46.98 -10.74
C ARG A 31 -37.43 -47.67 -12.06
N LEU A 32 -36.16 -47.62 -12.45
CA LEU A 32 -35.40 -48.84 -12.78
C LEU A 32 -33.90 -48.57 -12.86
N ALA A 33 -33.15 -49.45 -12.21
CA ALA A 33 -31.70 -49.52 -12.19
C ALA A 33 -31.17 -50.27 -13.41
N SER A 34 -29.91 -50.01 -13.78
CA SER A 34 -29.06 -51.05 -14.38
C SER A 34 -27.59 -50.74 -14.08
N HIS A 35 -26.93 -51.69 -13.44
CA HIS A 35 -25.50 -51.81 -13.24
C HIS A 35 -24.73 -51.88 -14.57
N ALA A 36 -23.49 -51.35 -14.56
CA ALA A 36 -22.28 -52.12 -14.87
C ALA A 36 -21.03 -51.27 -14.57
N SER A 37 -20.15 -51.78 -13.71
CA SER A 37 -18.72 -51.41 -13.59
C SER A 37 -17.89 -52.58 -14.16
N PRO A 38 -16.57 -52.60 -14.04
CA PRO A 38 -15.54 -51.64 -14.47
C PRO A 38 -14.54 -52.33 -15.43
N LEU A 39 -13.73 -51.58 -16.18
CA LEU A 39 -12.48 -52.13 -16.74
C LEU A 39 -11.32 -51.15 -16.61
N THR A 40 -10.36 -51.61 -15.82
CA THR A 40 -8.99 -51.16 -15.66
C THR A 40 -8.21 -51.29 -16.96
N LEU A 41 -7.36 -50.31 -17.30
CA LEU A 41 -6.07 -50.60 -17.93
C LEU A 41 -5.13 -49.40 -17.82
N SER A 42 -4.06 -49.63 -17.07
CA SER A 42 -2.82 -48.88 -17.07
C SER A 42 -2.38 -48.51 -18.48
N ARG A 43 -2.13 -47.22 -18.71
CA ARG A 43 -1.32 -46.79 -19.86
C ARG A 43 -0.25 -45.83 -19.38
N LEU A 44 0.97 -46.35 -19.49
CA LEU A 44 2.26 -45.75 -19.23
C LEU A 44 2.36 -44.29 -19.71
N LEU A 45 2.82 -43.43 -18.81
CA LEU A 45 3.39 -42.12 -19.14
C LEU A 45 4.62 -42.33 -20.06
N PRO A 46 4.74 -41.61 -21.18
CA PRO A 46 6.04 -41.43 -21.81
C PRO A 46 6.87 -40.44 -20.98
N LEU A 47 7.98 -40.93 -20.44
CA LEU A 47 9.11 -40.10 -20.01
C LEU A 47 9.59 -39.26 -21.19
N ILE A 48 9.34 -37.95 -21.13
CA ILE A 48 9.91 -36.98 -22.07
C ILE A 48 11.33 -36.66 -21.60
N PRO A 49 12.36 -36.69 -22.46
CA PRO A 49 13.73 -36.41 -22.06
C PRO A 49 13.90 -34.95 -21.63
N LEU A 50 14.69 -34.73 -20.58
CA LEU A 50 15.27 -33.44 -20.20
C LEU A 50 16.14 -32.90 -21.36
N GLY A 51 15.50 -32.16 -22.26
CA GLY A 51 16.14 -31.33 -23.27
C GLY A 51 16.26 -29.90 -22.77
N SER A 52 17.47 -29.36 -22.79
CA SER A 52 17.88 -28.04 -22.32
C SER A 52 16.87 -26.92 -22.62
N ARG A 53 16.27 -26.37 -21.57
CA ARG A 53 15.45 -25.16 -21.62
C ARG A 53 16.35 -23.98 -22.00
N LYS A 54 16.31 -23.58 -23.28
CA LYS A 54 16.85 -22.28 -23.72
C LYS A 54 16.19 -21.19 -22.87
N GLN A 55 16.98 -20.48 -22.08
CA GLN A 55 16.62 -19.20 -21.50
C GLN A 55 16.18 -18.26 -22.62
N MET A 56 14.89 -17.92 -22.66
CA MET A 56 14.43 -16.69 -23.31
C MET A 56 14.43 -15.60 -22.24
N SER A 57 15.59 -14.98 -22.05
CA SER A 57 15.74 -13.70 -21.36
C SER A 57 15.91 -12.62 -22.41
N HIS A 58 14.82 -12.20 -23.07
CA HIS A 58 14.86 -10.94 -23.80
C HIS A 58 14.54 -9.81 -22.81
N VAL A 59 15.51 -9.48 -21.97
CA VAL A 59 15.54 -8.17 -21.32
C VAL A 59 15.67 -7.18 -22.48
N PRO A 60 14.76 -6.20 -22.66
CA PRO A 60 14.94 -5.17 -23.67
C PRO A 60 16.31 -4.54 -23.46
N ASP A 61 17.17 -4.58 -24.48
CA ASP A 61 18.49 -3.99 -24.37
C ASP A 61 18.37 -2.46 -24.43
N TYR A 62 18.12 -1.86 -23.26
CA TYR A 62 18.06 -0.41 -23.10
C TYR A 62 19.41 0.26 -23.44
N GLU A 63 20.49 -0.52 -23.53
CA GLU A 63 21.77 -0.04 -24.02
C GLU A 63 21.70 0.31 -25.50
N GLU A 64 20.92 -0.41 -26.31
CA GLU A 64 20.76 -0.14 -27.74
C GLU A 64 19.96 1.17 -27.98
N LYS A 65 18.85 1.36 -27.26
CA LYS A 65 18.00 2.56 -27.38
C LYS A 65 18.72 3.85 -26.97
N TYR A 66 19.72 3.78 -26.08
CA TYR A 66 20.43 4.94 -25.54
C TYR A 66 21.94 4.91 -25.78
N ARG A 67 22.42 4.04 -26.69
CA ARG A 67 23.84 3.77 -26.94
C ARG A 67 24.64 5.04 -27.20
N GLU A 68 24.15 5.89 -28.10
CA GLU A 68 24.83 7.13 -28.47
C GLU A 68 24.94 8.11 -27.29
N LYS A 69 23.88 8.20 -26.47
CA LYS A 69 23.85 9.07 -25.29
C LYS A 69 24.81 8.56 -24.20
N LEU A 70 24.90 7.24 -24.04
CA LEU A 70 25.83 6.60 -23.11
C LEU A 70 27.29 6.76 -23.57
N LEU A 71 27.59 6.61 -24.87
CA LEU A 71 28.93 6.83 -25.43
C LEU A 71 29.36 8.30 -25.39
N ARG A 72 28.41 9.24 -25.50
CA ARG A 72 28.70 10.66 -25.34
C ARG A 72 29.10 10.98 -23.90
N ARG A 73 28.33 10.47 -22.93
CA ARG A 73 28.63 10.65 -21.50
C ARG A 73 29.91 9.92 -21.08
N ALA A 74 30.21 8.77 -21.67
CA ALA A 74 31.46 8.05 -21.47
C ALA A 74 32.66 8.93 -21.88
N ARG A 75 32.60 9.55 -23.07
CA ARG A 75 33.65 10.46 -23.56
C ARG A 75 33.79 11.73 -22.71
N GLU A 76 32.69 12.30 -22.23
CA GLU A 76 32.71 13.45 -21.31
C GLU A 76 33.41 13.09 -19.97
N GLU A 77 33.24 11.85 -19.51
CA GLU A 77 33.85 11.32 -18.28
C GLU A 77 35.26 10.74 -18.47
N GLY A 78 35.81 10.85 -19.69
CA GLY A 78 37.15 10.39 -20.04
C GLY A 78 37.30 8.87 -20.23
N VAL A 79 36.20 8.14 -20.46
CA VAL A 79 36.19 6.68 -20.69
C VAL A 79 35.64 6.35 -22.08
N GLU A 80 36.20 5.34 -22.76
CA GLU A 80 35.83 5.03 -24.15
C GLU A 80 34.65 4.05 -24.25
N THR A 81 34.38 3.29 -23.18
CA THR A 81 33.33 2.27 -23.18
C THR A 81 32.23 2.54 -22.15
N VAL A 82 31.00 2.12 -22.48
CA VAL A 82 29.85 2.19 -21.56
C VAL A 82 30.07 1.30 -20.32
N GLY A 83 30.82 0.20 -20.46
CA GLY A 83 31.18 -0.68 -19.37
C GLY A 83 32.07 -0.02 -18.32
N GLU A 84 33.08 0.74 -18.76
CA GLU A 84 33.96 1.50 -17.86
C GLU A 84 33.21 2.63 -17.14
N LEU A 85 32.30 3.31 -17.84
CA LEU A 85 31.45 4.34 -17.25
C LEU A 85 30.61 3.78 -16.08
N ARG A 86 30.00 2.60 -16.25
CA ARG A 86 29.24 1.94 -15.18
C ARG A 86 30.11 1.57 -13.98
N GLN A 87 31.32 1.07 -14.22
CA GLN A 87 32.24 0.74 -13.14
C GLN A 87 32.71 1.98 -12.40
N LYS A 88 32.93 3.11 -13.11
CA LYS A 88 33.30 4.39 -12.51
C LYS A 88 32.18 4.92 -11.61
N ILE A 89 30.94 4.96 -12.12
CA ILE A 89 29.76 5.39 -11.35
C ILE A 89 29.56 4.51 -10.11
N LYS A 90 29.66 3.18 -10.26
CA LYS A 90 29.53 2.24 -9.14
C LYS A 90 30.58 2.47 -8.05
N LYS A 91 31.85 2.66 -8.45
CA LYS A 91 32.94 2.95 -7.50
C LYS A 91 32.78 4.32 -6.83
N GLU A 92 32.28 5.32 -7.56
CA GLU A 92 32.02 6.66 -7.04
C GLU A 92 30.85 6.67 -6.04
N GLU A 93 29.78 5.92 -6.31
CA GLU A 93 28.66 5.72 -5.39
C GLU A 93 29.07 4.97 -4.12
N GLU A 94 29.89 3.91 -4.25
CA GLU A 94 30.44 3.16 -3.12
C GLU A 94 31.34 4.05 -2.24
N ALA A 95 32.20 4.87 -2.86
CA ALA A 95 33.05 5.82 -2.14
C ALA A 95 32.23 6.92 -1.44
N ARG A 96 31.15 7.40 -2.06
CA ARG A 96 30.25 8.43 -1.49
C ARG A 96 29.47 7.89 -0.28
N SER A 97 29.02 6.64 -0.34
CA SER A 97 28.40 5.95 0.81
C SER A 97 29.36 5.74 1.97
N GLN A 98 30.64 5.42 1.71
CA GLN A 98 31.65 5.23 2.76
C GLN A 98 32.12 6.56 3.39
N GLN A 99 32.12 7.66 2.65
CA GLN A 99 32.44 8.99 3.21
C GLN A 99 31.32 9.55 4.10
N GLN A 100 30.07 9.16 3.87
CA GLN A 100 28.95 9.57 4.73
C GLN A 100 28.89 8.83 6.07
N SER A 101 29.44 7.61 6.16
CA SER A 101 29.53 6.86 7.43
C SER A 101 30.70 7.28 8.32
N HIS A 102 31.78 7.83 7.75
CA HIS A 102 32.98 8.24 8.51
C HIS A 102 32.93 9.66 9.09
N LYS A 103 31.90 10.46 8.77
CA LYS A 103 31.74 11.85 9.25
C LYS A 103 30.97 11.98 10.57
N SER A 104 30.57 10.86 11.18
CA SER A 104 29.78 10.83 12.42
C SER A 104 30.54 10.28 13.64
N ILE A 105 31.86 10.06 13.54
CA ILE A 105 32.69 9.51 14.63
C ILE A 105 33.94 10.39 14.85
N GLU A 106 33.75 11.69 15.07
CA GLU A 106 34.81 12.56 15.60
C GLU A 106 34.15 13.74 16.32
N GLY A 107 33.67 13.48 17.54
CA GLY A 107 33.04 14.54 18.33
C GLY A 107 32.29 14.05 19.56
N GLN A 108 32.91 13.23 20.42
CA GLN A 108 32.67 13.18 21.87
C GLN A 108 33.45 12.03 22.53
N SER A 109 34.60 12.34 23.14
CA SER A 109 35.09 11.68 24.37
C SER A 109 36.33 12.36 24.92
N THR A 110 36.17 12.98 26.09
CA THR A 110 37.09 13.15 27.23
C THR A 110 36.52 14.31 28.06
N ALA A 111 36.28 14.26 29.36
CA ALA A 111 36.61 13.32 30.41
C ALA A 111 35.63 13.51 31.58
N SER A 112 35.41 12.49 32.41
CA SER A 112 35.22 12.62 33.88
C SER A 112 35.13 11.23 34.52
N THR A 113 36.02 10.96 35.47
CA THR A 113 36.03 9.79 36.36
C THR A 113 36.20 10.27 37.79
N ALA A 114 35.62 9.50 38.73
CA ALA A 114 35.88 9.47 40.18
C ALA A 114 35.11 10.53 41.02
N THR A 115 34.53 10.27 42.20
CA THR A 115 34.51 9.11 43.12
C THR A 115 33.30 9.24 44.07
N ALA A 116 32.81 8.12 44.58
CA ALA A 116 31.78 8.00 45.62
C ALA A 116 32.25 8.40 47.03
N GLN A 117 31.31 8.84 47.89
CA GLN A 117 31.32 8.52 49.32
C GLN A 117 29.95 8.71 49.98
N ALA A 118 29.65 7.80 50.90
CA ALA A 118 28.37 7.58 51.57
C ALA A 118 28.29 8.26 52.94
N SER A 119 27.07 8.50 53.45
CA SER A 119 26.71 8.27 54.87
C SER A 119 25.21 8.51 55.14
N SER A 120 24.70 7.70 56.07
CA SER A 120 23.37 7.62 56.65
C SER A 120 22.95 8.88 57.44
N THR A 121 21.64 9.14 57.64
CA THR A 121 20.83 8.81 58.85
C THR A 121 19.49 9.59 58.89
N LYS A 122 18.39 8.88 59.21
CA LYS A 122 17.11 9.27 59.89
C LYS A 122 16.26 10.50 59.50
N ALA A 123 15.04 10.18 59.03
CA ALA A 123 13.70 10.60 59.47
C ALA A 123 13.39 12.05 59.92
N SER A 124 12.44 12.69 59.23
CA SER A 124 11.20 13.29 59.80
C SER A 124 10.30 13.98 58.74
N LEU A 125 8.98 13.83 58.90
CA LEU A 125 7.89 14.45 58.12
C LEU A 125 7.87 15.99 58.21
N SER A 126 7.48 16.68 57.12
CA SER A 126 6.50 17.80 57.12
C SER A 126 6.14 18.28 55.69
N LYS A 127 4.92 18.83 55.56
CA LYS A 127 4.20 19.19 54.32
C LYS A 127 4.59 20.56 53.72
N ASN A 128 4.29 20.67 52.43
CA ASN A 128 3.74 21.81 51.66
C ASN A 128 4.65 22.82 50.91
N THR A 129 4.07 23.21 49.76
CA THR A 129 4.26 24.36 48.85
C THR A 129 5.36 24.34 47.77
N ASP A 130 4.88 24.06 46.54
CA ASP A 130 4.94 24.88 45.31
C ASP A 130 6.27 25.23 44.58
N ALA A 131 6.14 25.20 43.25
CA ALA A 131 6.97 25.79 42.18
C ALA A 131 8.36 25.19 41.88
N GLY A 132 8.57 24.71 40.63
CA GLY A 132 9.93 24.49 40.11
C GLY A 132 10.17 23.50 38.98
N LYS A 133 9.29 23.47 37.97
CA LYS A 133 9.51 23.07 36.57
C LYS A 133 10.95 22.68 36.17
N ARG A 134 11.18 21.39 35.83
CA ARG A 134 12.04 20.90 34.73
C ARG A 134 11.84 19.40 34.53
N ARG A 135 10.61 19.00 34.17
CA ARG A 135 10.42 17.74 33.44
C ARG A 135 10.77 18.03 31.99
N LEU A 136 11.79 17.35 31.50
CA LEU A 136 12.09 17.23 30.08
C LEU A 136 10.80 16.81 29.38
N ASP A 137 10.29 17.71 28.55
CA ASP A 137 9.10 17.54 27.75
C ASP A 137 9.40 16.46 26.70
N ARG A 138 9.18 15.21 27.10
CA ARG A 138 9.17 14.08 26.18
C ARG A 138 7.84 14.19 25.45
N SER A 139 7.84 14.92 24.35
CA SER A 139 6.72 15.04 23.42
C SER A 139 6.06 13.67 23.23
N SER A 140 4.93 13.47 23.91
CA SER A 140 4.20 12.20 23.97
C SER A 140 3.34 11.97 22.73
N HIS A 141 3.81 12.45 21.58
CA HIS A 141 3.23 12.13 20.28
C HIS A 141 3.88 10.85 19.73
N GLN A 142 4.03 9.82 20.55
CA GLN A 142 4.02 8.47 20.00
C GLN A 142 2.57 8.24 19.57
N SER A 143 2.36 8.06 18.27
CA SER A 143 1.04 8.10 17.66
C SER A 143 0.09 7.15 18.39
N ALA A 144 -1.03 7.66 18.88
CA ALA A 144 -2.05 6.87 19.56
C ALA A 144 -2.63 5.74 18.66
N ASN A 145 -2.26 5.73 17.37
CA ASN A 145 -2.85 4.90 16.33
C ASN A 145 -1.81 4.07 15.54
N ASN A 146 -0.61 3.78 16.07
CA ASN A 146 0.43 2.98 15.38
C ASN A 146 0.82 3.50 13.97
N LEU A 147 0.79 4.82 13.78
CA LEU A 147 1.39 5.48 12.63
C LEU A 147 2.91 5.65 12.85
N PRO A 148 3.74 5.56 11.80
CA PRO A 148 5.18 5.78 11.93
C PRO A 148 5.48 7.22 12.34
N SER A 149 6.63 7.45 12.97
CA SER A 149 7.01 8.78 13.48
C SER A 149 7.17 9.86 12.41
N SER A 150 7.34 9.47 11.14
CA SER A 150 7.38 10.36 9.99
C SER A 150 5.99 10.85 9.56
N ALA A 151 4.93 10.14 9.93
CA ALA A 151 3.57 10.48 9.57
C ALA A 151 3.01 11.57 10.47
N LYS A 152 2.36 12.57 9.86
CA LYS A 152 1.62 13.58 10.62
C LYS A 152 0.44 12.93 11.33
N SER A 153 0.19 13.30 12.58
CA SER A 153 -1.03 12.89 13.27
C SER A 153 -2.24 13.66 12.75
N LEU A 154 -3.46 13.16 13.01
CA LEU A 154 -4.68 13.84 12.58
C LEU A 154 -4.79 15.25 13.18
N ASP A 155 -4.41 15.41 14.45
CA ASP A 155 -4.42 16.70 15.17
C ASP A 155 -3.48 17.75 14.54
N GLN A 156 -2.38 17.32 13.93
CA GLN A 156 -1.47 18.20 13.18
C GLN A 156 -2.06 18.67 11.84
N ILE A 157 -3.07 17.96 11.32
CA ILE A 157 -3.71 18.26 10.04
C ILE A 157 -4.98 19.08 10.25
N MET A 158 -5.81 18.68 11.20
CA MET A 158 -7.06 19.33 11.58
C MET A 158 -7.23 19.33 13.10
N ARG A 159 -7.70 20.45 13.65
CA ARG A 159 -7.94 20.55 15.10
C ARG A 159 -9.01 19.58 15.56
N MET A 160 -8.65 18.67 16.46
CA MET A 160 -9.57 17.64 16.95
C MET A 160 -10.77 18.23 17.69
N ASP A 161 -10.58 19.33 18.41
CA ASP A 161 -11.65 20.03 19.14
C ASP A 161 -12.80 20.45 18.22
N LEU A 162 -12.48 20.89 17.00
CA LEU A 162 -13.48 21.32 16.01
C LEU A 162 -14.25 20.16 15.37
N LEU A 163 -13.72 18.94 15.48
CA LEU A 163 -14.29 17.72 14.90
C LEU A 163 -15.01 16.87 15.94
N SER A 164 -14.75 17.09 17.23
CA SER A 164 -15.26 16.25 18.31
C SER A 164 -16.79 16.29 18.39
N ASP A 165 -17.37 17.49 18.32
CA ASP A 165 -18.82 17.72 18.43
C ASP A 165 -19.60 17.49 17.13
N LYS A 166 -18.92 17.15 16.04
CA LYS A 166 -19.52 17.02 14.70
C LYS A 166 -19.95 15.60 14.41
N SER A 167 -20.98 15.46 13.58
CA SER A 167 -21.39 14.16 13.05
C SER A 167 -20.32 13.57 12.12
N ALA A 168 -20.45 12.27 11.80
CA ALA A 168 -19.58 11.59 10.85
C ALA A 168 -19.65 12.22 9.44
N GLU A 169 -20.84 12.61 8.99
CA GLU A 169 -21.05 13.28 7.70
C GLU A 169 -20.38 14.65 7.66
N GLU A 170 -20.62 15.51 8.66
CA GLU A 170 -20.00 16.84 8.72
C GLU A 170 -18.47 16.76 8.84
N THR A 171 -17.96 15.80 9.62
CA THR A 171 -16.52 15.52 9.72
C THR A 171 -15.96 15.15 8.35
N GLY A 172 -16.67 14.30 7.62
CA GLY A 172 -16.29 13.88 6.28
C GLY A 172 -16.32 15.00 5.25
N GLU A 173 -17.32 15.88 5.31
CA GLU A 173 -17.38 17.07 4.45
C GLU A 173 -16.22 18.02 4.71
N LEU A 174 -15.91 18.30 5.98
CA LEU A 174 -14.78 19.16 6.34
C LEU A 174 -13.46 18.55 5.87
N TRP A 175 -13.28 17.25 6.07
CA TRP A 175 -12.10 16.52 5.60
C TRP A 175 -11.93 16.62 4.08
N THR A 176 -13.01 16.39 3.34
CA THR A 176 -13.00 16.44 1.87
C THR A 176 -12.72 17.85 1.39
N ARG A 177 -13.40 18.86 1.95
CA ARG A 177 -13.26 20.27 1.59
C ARG A 177 -11.86 20.82 1.89
N TYR A 178 -11.27 20.44 3.02
CA TYR A 178 -9.92 20.85 3.41
C TYR A 178 -8.84 20.34 2.44
N HIS A 179 -9.08 19.20 1.79
CA HIS A 179 -8.15 18.59 0.84
C HIS A 179 -8.46 18.90 -0.63
N ALA A 180 -9.65 19.43 -0.95
CA ALA A 180 -10.11 19.64 -2.32
C ALA A 180 -9.22 20.56 -3.17
N THR A 181 -8.48 21.49 -2.54
CA THR A 181 -7.62 22.45 -3.23
C THR A 181 -6.15 22.03 -3.31
N LYS A 182 -5.81 20.83 -2.83
CA LYS A 182 -4.43 20.37 -2.74
C LYS A 182 -4.20 19.21 -3.69
N ASP A 183 -2.95 19.04 -4.14
CA ASP A 183 -2.52 17.89 -4.95
C ASP A 183 -2.40 16.62 -4.09
N MET A 184 -3.54 16.12 -3.64
CA MET A 184 -3.66 14.90 -2.86
C MET A 184 -5.03 14.28 -3.03
N ILE A 185 -5.15 13.02 -2.64
CA ILE A 185 -6.44 12.32 -2.59
C ILE A 185 -6.91 12.22 -1.15
N SER A 186 -8.22 12.25 -0.93
CA SER A 186 -8.82 12.10 0.39
C SER A 186 -10.09 11.26 0.31
N ALA A 187 -10.38 10.50 1.36
CA ALA A 187 -11.62 9.77 1.49
C ALA A 187 -12.07 9.64 2.95
N VAL A 188 -13.35 9.31 3.10
CA VAL A 188 -13.98 8.97 4.38
C VAL A 188 -14.48 7.54 4.25
N ILE A 189 -13.89 6.63 5.01
CA ILE A 189 -14.09 5.19 4.86
C ILE A 189 -14.92 4.69 6.04
N PRO A 190 -16.02 3.94 5.81
CA PRO A 190 -16.74 3.29 6.91
C PRO A 190 -15.82 2.35 7.70
N SER A 191 -15.95 2.35 9.01
CA SER A 191 -15.15 1.52 9.91
C SER A 191 -15.22 0.02 9.58
N SER A 192 -16.39 -0.48 9.18
CA SER A 192 -16.57 -1.87 8.76
C SER A 192 -15.71 -2.22 7.54
N THR A 193 -15.76 -1.38 6.50
CA THR A 193 -14.95 -1.51 5.28
C THR A 193 -13.45 -1.44 5.61
N TYR A 194 -13.04 -0.52 6.49
CA TYR A 194 -11.64 -0.39 6.87
C TYR A 194 -11.11 -1.58 7.68
N ARG A 195 -11.92 -2.12 8.61
CA ARG A 195 -11.54 -3.32 9.39
C ARG A 195 -11.37 -4.54 8.48
N GLU A 196 -12.22 -4.69 7.47
CA GLU A 196 -12.06 -5.74 6.45
C GLU A 196 -10.76 -5.56 5.66
N LEU A 197 -10.53 -4.36 5.11
CA LEU A 197 -9.30 -3.99 4.40
C LEU A 197 -8.05 -4.36 5.22
N LEU A 198 -8.01 -3.93 6.48
CA LEU A 198 -6.87 -4.16 7.37
C LEU A 198 -6.68 -5.66 7.66
N SER A 199 -7.76 -6.41 7.90
CA SER A 199 -7.68 -7.85 8.18
C SER A 199 -7.14 -8.66 6.99
N VAL A 200 -7.46 -8.23 5.77
CA VAL A 200 -6.97 -8.82 4.53
C VAL A 200 -5.51 -8.45 4.30
N ALA A 201 -5.17 -7.17 4.51
CA ALA A 201 -3.82 -6.64 4.34
C ALA A 201 -2.81 -7.24 5.32
N GLN A 202 -3.19 -7.52 6.56
CA GLN A 202 -2.31 -8.19 7.52
C GLN A 202 -1.82 -9.57 7.03
N LYS A 203 -2.65 -10.29 6.26
CA LYS A 203 -2.31 -11.59 5.68
C LYS A 203 -1.65 -11.47 4.30
N ASN A 204 -1.86 -10.36 3.62
CA ASN A 204 -1.45 -10.13 2.23
C ASN A 204 -0.91 -8.70 2.10
N PRO A 205 0.24 -8.38 2.72
CA PRO A 205 0.71 -7.01 2.84
C PRO A 205 1.31 -6.46 1.54
N LEU A 206 1.66 -7.33 0.59
CA LEU A 206 2.33 -6.93 -0.64
C LEU A 206 1.43 -7.20 -1.85
N PHE A 207 1.48 -6.34 -2.86
CA PHE A 207 0.82 -6.62 -4.13
C PHE A 207 1.44 -5.83 -5.27
N VAL A 208 0.98 -6.08 -6.50
CA VAL A 208 1.29 -5.26 -7.66
C VAL A 208 0.00 -4.86 -8.35
N LEU A 209 -0.06 -3.60 -8.80
CA LEU A 209 -1.22 -3.04 -9.48
C LEU A 209 -0.81 -2.50 -10.86
N PRO A 210 -1.55 -2.84 -11.93
CA PRO A 210 -1.30 -2.30 -13.26
C PRO A 210 -1.93 -0.92 -13.38
N LEU A 211 -1.14 0.04 -13.86
CA LEU A 211 -1.56 1.39 -14.23
C LEU A 211 -1.40 1.57 -15.74
N PRO A 212 -2.50 1.71 -16.50
CA PRO A 212 -2.44 1.99 -17.93
C PRO A 212 -1.73 3.32 -18.22
N ARG A 213 -0.81 3.31 -19.19
CA ARG A 213 -0.10 4.49 -19.69
C ARG A 213 -0.37 4.65 -21.20
N SER A 214 0.07 5.77 -21.77
CA SER A 214 0.01 5.98 -23.23
C SER A 214 0.82 4.93 -24.00
N GLU A 215 1.92 4.46 -23.42
CA GLU A 215 2.82 3.45 -24.00
C GLU A 215 2.84 2.18 -23.13
N GLY A 216 1.72 1.47 -23.07
CA GLY A 216 1.62 0.18 -22.39
C GLY A 216 1.16 0.29 -20.93
N ILE A 217 1.70 -0.57 -20.07
CA ILE A 217 1.26 -0.71 -18.67
C ILE A 217 2.47 -0.55 -17.76
N GLU A 218 2.34 0.34 -16.78
CA GLU A 218 3.30 0.46 -15.68
C GLU A 218 2.75 -0.27 -14.46
N PHE A 219 3.59 -1.02 -13.76
CA PHE A 219 3.18 -1.69 -12.53
C PHE A 219 3.68 -0.93 -11.30
N PHE A 220 2.78 -0.77 -10.34
CA PHE A 220 3.08 -0.23 -9.02
C PHE A 220 3.14 -1.35 -8.00
N PHE A 221 4.25 -1.43 -7.28
CA PHE A 221 4.40 -2.22 -6.08
C PHE A 221 3.67 -1.55 -4.93
N LEU A 222 2.77 -2.30 -4.31
CA LEU A 222 1.96 -1.90 -3.18
C LEU A 222 2.47 -2.60 -1.93
N GLN A 223 2.73 -1.83 -0.87
CA GLN A 223 3.11 -2.36 0.44
C GLN A 223 2.27 -1.72 1.54
N PHE A 224 1.56 -2.56 2.30
CA PHE A 224 0.93 -2.17 3.56
C PHE A 224 1.95 -2.17 4.68
N ASP A 225 1.98 -1.08 5.43
CA ASP A 225 2.61 -0.98 6.75
C ASP A 225 1.56 -0.47 7.74
N TYR A 226 0.83 -1.42 8.31
CA TYR A 226 -0.28 -1.19 9.21
C TYR A 226 -1.33 -0.18 8.66
N HIS A 227 -1.34 1.06 9.15
CA HIS A 227 -2.28 2.11 8.72
C HIS A 227 -1.76 2.95 7.53
N GLN A 228 -0.56 2.66 7.03
CA GLN A 228 -0.01 3.27 5.83
C GLN A 228 0.07 2.27 4.67
N VAL A 229 -0.06 2.81 3.45
CA VAL A 229 0.10 2.05 2.21
C VAL A 229 1.00 2.82 1.26
N TYR A 230 2.08 2.19 0.82
CA TYR A 230 3.06 2.78 -0.07
C TYR A 230 2.90 2.21 -1.48
N PHE A 231 2.88 3.10 -2.47
CA PHE A 231 2.82 2.77 -3.88
C PHE A 231 4.10 3.25 -4.54
N THR A 232 4.91 2.31 -5.01
CA THR A 232 6.21 2.57 -5.62
C THR A 232 6.20 1.97 -7.02
N SER A 233 6.63 2.69 -8.06
CA SER A 233 6.79 2.08 -9.38
C SER A 233 7.74 0.89 -9.31
N LEU A 234 7.45 -0.21 -10.01
CA LEU A 234 8.34 -1.37 -10.03
C LEU A 234 9.73 -1.02 -10.59
N LEU A 235 9.82 -0.04 -11.50
CA LEU A 235 11.11 0.41 -12.02
C LEU A 235 11.95 1.08 -10.92
N GLU A 236 11.32 1.98 -10.15
CA GLU A 236 11.93 2.66 -9.01
C GLU A 236 12.37 1.65 -7.94
N TYR A 237 11.48 0.72 -7.59
CA TYR A 237 11.76 -0.33 -6.62
C TYR A 237 12.95 -1.21 -7.03
N LYS A 238 13.03 -1.60 -8.30
CA LYS A 238 14.14 -2.44 -8.80
C LYS A 238 15.46 -1.68 -8.92
N THR A 239 15.40 -0.39 -9.20
CA THR A 239 16.61 0.43 -9.41
C THR A 239 17.22 0.86 -8.06
N ASN A 240 16.37 1.29 -7.12
CA ASN A 240 16.82 1.92 -5.87
C ASN A 240 16.64 1.03 -4.64
N THR A 241 15.93 -0.10 -4.75
CA THR A 241 15.74 -1.12 -3.71
C THR A 241 15.37 -0.52 -2.34
N MET A 242 16.31 -0.48 -1.39
CA MET A 242 16.12 0.05 -0.03
C MET A 242 15.90 1.57 0.03
N HIS A 243 16.27 2.31 -1.02
CA HIS A 243 16.10 3.76 -1.13
C HIS A 243 14.97 4.15 -2.08
N ALA A 244 14.19 3.18 -2.56
CA ALA A 244 13.08 3.45 -3.46
C ALA A 244 12.04 4.34 -2.77
N ARG A 245 11.69 5.45 -3.43
CA ARG A 245 10.73 6.41 -2.87
C ARG A 245 9.32 6.08 -3.35
N PRO A 246 8.33 5.93 -2.46
CA PRO A 246 6.94 5.80 -2.86
C PRO A 246 6.45 7.06 -3.56
N PHE A 247 5.73 6.91 -4.67
CA PHE A 247 5.12 8.03 -5.38
C PHE A 247 3.75 8.41 -4.83
N LEU A 248 3.11 7.48 -4.12
CA LEU A 248 1.87 7.71 -3.38
C LEU A 248 1.94 7.01 -2.03
N THR A 249 1.58 7.75 -0.98
CA THR A 249 1.44 7.23 0.38
C THR A 249 0.03 7.47 0.88
N LEU A 250 -0.74 6.41 1.10
CA LEU A 250 -2.04 6.49 1.76
C LEU A 250 -1.86 6.34 3.26
N THR A 251 -2.38 7.28 4.04
CA THR A 251 -2.43 7.23 5.50
C THR A 251 -3.87 7.16 5.97
N HIS A 252 -4.17 6.21 6.84
CA HIS A 252 -5.49 6.00 7.43
C HIS A 252 -5.49 6.42 8.90
N TYR A 253 -6.34 7.38 9.24
CA TYR A 253 -6.52 7.93 10.58
C TYR A 253 -7.72 7.26 11.25
N THR A 254 -7.43 6.41 12.23
CA THR A 254 -8.41 5.58 12.93
C THR A 254 -9.02 6.25 14.16
N ASP A 255 -8.71 7.52 14.42
CA ASP A 255 -9.15 8.31 15.57
C ASP A 255 -10.67 8.32 15.78
N PHE A 256 -11.44 8.22 14.69
CA PHE A 256 -12.90 8.28 14.71
C PHE A 256 -13.59 6.93 14.50
N ILE A 257 -12.84 5.82 14.58
CA ILE A 257 -13.36 4.49 14.29
C ILE A 257 -14.41 4.05 15.31
N ASP A 258 -14.18 4.29 16.60
CA ASP A 258 -15.09 3.86 17.68
C ASP A 258 -16.13 4.95 18.02
N SER A 259 -15.76 6.23 17.89
CA SER A 259 -16.64 7.36 18.23
C SER A 259 -17.63 7.71 17.13
N LYS A 260 -17.23 7.64 15.86
CA LYS A 260 -18.06 8.05 14.70
C LYS A 260 -18.24 6.94 13.66
N GLY A 261 -17.60 5.79 13.82
CA GLY A 261 -17.71 4.68 12.88
C GLY A 261 -17.03 4.94 11.53
N VAL A 262 -16.09 5.88 11.45
CA VAL A 262 -15.39 6.27 10.20
C VAL A 262 -13.89 6.38 10.38
N VAL A 263 -13.16 6.18 9.28
CA VAL A 263 -11.71 6.34 9.17
C VAL A 263 -11.45 7.37 8.09
N LEU A 264 -10.61 8.36 8.40
CA LEU A 264 -10.23 9.38 7.43
C LEU A 264 -8.98 8.91 6.68
N MET A 265 -8.97 9.02 5.36
CA MET A 265 -7.85 8.64 4.52
C MET A 265 -7.28 9.86 3.80
N ARG A 266 -5.96 9.98 3.79
CA ARG A 266 -5.18 10.98 3.06
C ARG A 266 -4.14 10.28 2.20
N GLY A 267 -4.12 10.56 0.91
CA GLY A 267 -3.10 10.08 -0.02
C GLY A 267 -2.19 11.21 -0.48
N GLU A 268 -0.95 11.22 0.00
CA GLU A 268 0.07 12.18 -0.39
C GLU A 268 0.79 11.71 -1.66
N ILE A 269 0.81 12.58 -2.68
CA ILE A 269 1.50 12.33 -3.94
C ILE A 269 2.88 13.01 -3.89
N ASP A 270 3.93 12.25 -4.23
CA ASP A 270 5.28 12.81 -4.29
C ASP A 270 5.40 13.84 -5.43
N SER A 271 5.60 15.09 -5.04
CA SER A 271 5.68 16.24 -5.93
C SER A 271 6.96 16.27 -6.76
N GLU A 272 8.04 15.61 -6.30
CA GLU A 272 9.32 15.56 -7.01
C GLU A 272 9.33 14.51 -8.11
N ALA A 273 8.65 13.39 -7.87
CA ALA A 273 8.58 12.30 -8.83
C ALA A 273 7.71 12.68 -10.04
N ARG A 274 6.63 13.46 -9.88
CA ARG A 274 5.61 13.83 -10.92
C ARG A 274 5.18 12.70 -11.86
N LEU A 275 5.43 11.45 -11.49
CA LEU A 275 5.14 10.26 -12.29
C LEU A 275 3.68 9.87 -12.17
N ILE A 276 2.97 10.37 -11.16
CA ILE A 276 1.54 10.14 -10.98
C ILE A 276 0.85 11.49 -10.73
N ASP A 277 -0.31 11.66 -11.37
CA ASP A 277 -1.24 12.75 -11.07
C ASP A 277 -2.35 12.24 -10.12
N THR A 278 -3.23 13.16 -9.72
CA THR A 278 -4.34 12.86 -8.83
C THR A 278 -5.29 11.80 -9.39
N GLN A 279 -5.50 11.76 -10.72
CA GLN A 279 -6.38 10.77 -11.35
C GLN A 279 -5.80 9.36 -11.26
N ASN A 280 -4.53 9.19 -11.60
CA ASN A 280 -3.83 7.91 -11.48
C ASN A 280 -3.72 7.47 -10.01
N ALA A 281 -3.51 8.41 -9.08
CA ALA A 281 -3.52 8.12 -7.64
C ALA A 281 -4.87 7.57 -7.16
N GLN A 282 -5.98 8.19 -7.60
CA GLN A 282 -7.33 7.72 -7.32
C GLN A 282 -7.58 6.33 -7.91
N TYR A 283 -7.13 6.10 -9.15
CA TYR A 283 -7.25 4.81 -9.83
C TYR A 283 -6.53 3.70 -9.06
N LEU A 284 -5.28 3.92 -8.63
CA LEU A 284 -4.52 2.97 -7.81
C LEU A 284 -5.20 2.68 -6.47
N ALA A 285 -5.72 3.71 -5.80
CA ALA A 285 -6.45 3.54 -4.54
C ALA A 285 -7.75 2.72 -4.72
N LEU A 286 -8.47 2.95 -5.82
CA LEU A 286 -9.68 2.20 -6.17
C LEU A 286 -9.35 0.73 -6.48
N GLN A 287 -8.29 0.48 -7.24
CA GLN A 287 -7.80 -0.88 -7.50
C GLN A 287 -7.47 -1.60 -6.19
N MET A 288 -6.69 -0.98 -5.30
CA MET A 288 -6.42 -1.53 -3.98
C MET A 288 -7.72 -1.91 -3.25
N GLN A 289 -8.69 -1.00 -3.19
CA GLN A 289 -9.97 -1.29 -2.55
C GLN A 289 -10.70 -2.48 -3.18
N GLN A 290 -10.67 -2.63 -4.50
CA GLN A 290 -11.29 -3.77 -5.18
C GLN A 290 -10.57 -5.08 -4.87
N PHE A 291 -9.24 -5.12 -4.91
CA PHE A 291 -8.53 -6.37 -4.62
C PHE A 291 -8.65 -6.83 -3.16
N TYR A 292 -8.78 -5.88 -2.24
CA TYR A 292 -8.79 -6.17 -0.81
C TYR A 292 -10.20 -6.29 -0.22
N VAL A 293 -11.20 -5.64 -0.81
CA VAL A 293 -12.55 -5.55 -0.22
C VAL A 293 -13.66 -5.84 -1.23
N THR A 294 -13.81 -5.05 -2.29
CA THR A 294 -15.05 -5.02 -3.09
C THR A 294 -15.06 -5.86 -4.35
N GLY A 295 -13.92 -6.41 -4.77
CA GLY A 295 -13.71 -7.05 -6.07
C GLY A 295 -14.09 -8.54 -6.15
N GLY A 296 -14.68 -9.08 -5.09
CA GLY A 296 -15.13 -10.46 -5.03
C GLY A 296 -14.01 -11.50 -5.01
N LYS A 297 -14.40 -12.79 -5.09
CA LYS A 297 -13.48 -13.92 -4.88
C LYS A 297 -12.36 -14.01 -5.92
N ALA A 298 -12.62 -13.62 -7.17
CA ALA A 298 -11.62 -13.72 -8.24
C ALA A 298 -10.43 -12.78 -8.00
N LYS A 299 -10.71 -11.49 -7.69
CA LYS A 299 -9.66 -10.52 -7.35
C LYS A 299 -8.97 -10.89 -6.05
N ARG A 300 -9.72 -11.35 -5.04
CA ARG A 300 -9.15 -11.82 -3.78
C ARG A 300 -8.19 -13.00 -3.97
N CYS A 301 -8.52 -13.95 -4.84
CA CYS A 301 -7.67 -15.10 -5.15
C CYS A 301 -6.34 -14.67 -5.76
N LEU A 302 -6.33 -13.71 -6.69
CA LEU A 302 -5.09 -13.18 -7.28
C LEU A 302 -4.19 -12.51 -6.22
N LEU A 303 -4.78 -11.77 -5.28
CA LEU A 303 -4.07 -11.18 -4.16
C LEU A 303 -3.43 -12.23 -3.24
N GLU A 304 -4.18 -13.28 -2.91
CA GLU A 304 -3.69 -14.38 -2.08
C GLU A 304 -2.60 -15.20 -2.79
N GLN A 305 -2.77 -15.47 -4.09
CA GLN A 305 -1.75 -16.12 -4.91
C GLN A 305 -0.44 -15.34 -4.90
N PHE A 306 -0.49 -14.01 -5.08
CA PHE A 306 0.72 -13.20 -5.06
C PHE A 306 1.52 -13.32 -3.75
N ASN A 307 0.84 -13.34 -2.60
CA ASN A 307 1.51 -13.35 -1.28
C ASN A 307 1.88 -14.75 -0.80
N GLN A 308 1.07 -15.77 -1.12
CA GLN A 308 1.17 -17.09 -0.50
C GLN A 308 1.64 -18.17 -1.48
N ASN A 309 1.33 -18.03 -2.77
CA ASN A 309 1.63 -19.01 -3.81
C ASN A 309 2.15 -18.31 -5.08
N PRO A 310 3.29 -17.59 -5.01
CA PRO A 310 3.75 -16.72 -6.10
C PRO A 310 4.00 -17.48 -7.41
N ASP A 311 4.32 -18.77 -7.36
CA ASP A 311 4.50 -19.61 -8.55
C ASP A 311 3.20 -19.80 -9.37
N GLN A 312 2.03 -19.62 -8.74
CA GLN A 312 0.72 -19.72 -9.39
C GLN A 312 0.17 -18.34 -9.83
N PHE A 313 0.86 -17.26 -9.47
CA PHE A 313 0.42 -15.92 -9.80
C PHE A 313 0.62 -15.64 -11.31
N ASP A 314 -0.44 -15.14 -11.94
CA ASP A 314 -0.45 -14.82 -13.37
C ASP A 314 -0.77 -13.33 -13.56
N TYR A 315 0.23 -12.59 -14.04
CA TYR A 315 0.10 -11.15 -14.25
C TYR A 315 -0.86 -10.79 -15.40
N ASN A 316 -1.10 -11.69 -16.35
CA ASN A 316 -2.07 -11.43 -17.43
C ASN A 316 -3.50 -11.42 -16.86
N LYS A 317 -3.81 -12.38 -15.98
CA LYS A 317 -5.09 -12.39 -15.25
C LYS A 317 -5.26 -11.18 -14.34
N LEU A 318 -4.17 -10.68 -13.78
CA LEU A 318 -4.20 -9.42 -13.02
C LEU A 318 -4.60 -8.24 -13.91
N ILE A 319 -3.98 -8.09 -15.08
CA ILE A 319 -4.33 -7.02 -16.04
C ILE A 319 -5.80 -7.11 -16.44
N GLU A 320 -6.27 -8.29 -16.84
CA GLU A 320 -7.69 -8.50 -17.20
C GLU A 320 -8.67 -8.20 -16.05
N ALA A 321 -8.29 -8.56 -14.82
CA ALA A 321 -9.11 -8.27 -13.64
C ALA A 321 -9.13 -6.76 -13.32
N ALA A 322 -8.02 -6.08 -13.55
CA ALA A 322 -7.88 -4.64 -13.36
C ALA A 322 -8.61 -3.82 -14.42
N GLU A 323 -8.65 -4.26 -15.69
CA GLU A 323 -9.37 -3.54 -16.75
C GLU A 323 -10.89 -3.48 -16.55
N LYS A 324 -11.45 -4.39 -15.74
CA LYS A 324 -12.88 -4.43 -15.39
C LYS A 324 -13.23 -3.46 -14.24
N LEU A 325 -12.64 -2.26 -14.26
CA LEU A 325 -12.86 -1.18 -13.29
C LEU A 325 -14.03 -0.27 -13.70
#